data_AF-A0A3A1YPA5-F1
#
_entry.id   AF-A0A3A1YPA5-F1
#
_cell.length_a   1.000
_cell.length_b   1.000
_cell.length_c   1.000
_cell.angle_alpha   90.00
_cell.angle_beta   90.00
_cell.angle_gamma   90.00
#
_symmetry.space_group_name_H-M   'P 1'
#
loop_
_entity.id
_entity.type
_entity.pdbx_description
1 polymer ?
#
loop_
_entity_poly.entity_id
_entity_poly.type
_entity_poly.pdbx_seq_one_letter_code
_entity_poly.pdbx_strand_id
1 'polypeptide(L)'
;MSNPIPCFVINLEKDTQRRSAMQTRLAKLGITPTFFKAVDGRLMSPEALESHVNRIRAQQEYGSLSAAEIGTSLSHIGIYQKMVNNQMPYAVVLEDDVCLDENFATYLDSHGPGSLAAHFAPTQAAMVQLTHITRGKRFGARTLGQTRNKAVRASGGVWLASGYFITLAAAEKLAQHLYPVWTVADHWNRFEDKDLVSLWALQRNIVWEAQEAQNSNLSPTRKPRVKPKKTLKTRLNRLFYELVTKPFFTQKLKRRT
;
A
#
# COMPACT_ATOMS: atom_id res chain seq x y z
N MET A 1 15.85 20.41 -13.80
CA MET A 1 14.56 20.52 -13.08
C MET A 1 14.26 19.15 -12.50
N SER A 2 14.14 19.06 -11.19
CA SER A 2 13.88 17.80 -10.52
C SER A 2 12.42 17.38 -10.70
N ASN A 3 12.18 16.20 -11.26
CA ASN A 3 10.82 15.69 -11.43
C ASN A 3 10.23 15.29 -10.07
N PRO A 4 8.97 15.62 -9.78
CA PRO A 4 8.29 15.15 -8.58
C PRO A 4 8.18 13.62 -8.59
N ILE A 5 7.98 13.02 -7.42
CA ILE A 5 7.73 11.58 -7.29
C ILE A 5 6.48 11.24 -8.14
N PRO A 6 6.56 10.30 -9.09
CA PRO A 6 5.42 9.90 -9.90
C PRO A 6 4.25 9.43 -9.04
N CYS A 7 3.06 9.97 -9.33
CA CYS A 7 1.82 9.59 -8.65
C CYS A 7 0.95 8.75 -9.60
N PHE A 8 0.77 7.47 -9.29
CA PHE A 8 -0.15 6.59 -9.98
C PHE A 8 -1.51 6.58 -9.31
N VAL A 9 -2.57 6.60 -10.11
CA VAL A 9 -3.96 6.38 -9.65
C VAL A 9 -4.50 5.14 -10.35
N ILE A 10 -4.78 4.08 -9.58
CA ILE A 10 -5.42 2.85 -10.07
C ILE A 10 -6.90 3.14 -10.24
N ASN A 11 -7.39 2.99 -11.47
CA ASN A 11 -8.79 3.26 -11.82
C ASN A 11 -9.26 2.28 -12.88
N LEU A 12 -10.49 1.76 -12.72
CA LEU A 12 -11.15 1.03 -13.79
C LEU A 12 -11.65 2.03 -14.84
N GLU A 13 -11.46 1.74 -16.12
CA GLU A 13 -11.84 2.67 -17.21
C GLU A 13 -13.33 3.06 -17.18
N LYS A 14 -14.19 2.16 -16.70
CA LYS A 14 -15.63 2.41 -16.57
C LYS A 14 -15.97 3.43 -15.47
N ASP A 15 -15.10 3.62 -14.47
CA ASP A 15 -15.33 4.47 -13.30
C ASP A 15 -14.88 5.92 -13.59
N THR A 16 -15.47 6.51 -14.64
CA THR A 16 -15.12 7.84 -15.16
C THR A 16 -15.38 8.97 -14.16
N GLN A 17 -16.41 8.85 -13.32
CA GLN A 17 -16.70 9.82 -12.27
C GLN A 17 -15.61 9.85 -11.18
N ARG A 18 -15.17 8.67 -10.71
CA ARG A 18 -14.07 8.56 -9.73
C ARG A 18 -12.77 9.10 -10.31
N ARG A 19 -12.48 8.76 -11.57
CA ARG A 19 -11.34 9.32 -12.32
C ARG A 19 -11.37 10.85 -12.34
N SER A 20 -12.50 11.46 -12.71
CA SER A 20 -12.68 12.91 -12.76
C SER A 20 -12.54 13.57 -11.38
N ALA A 21 -13.10 12.94 -10.34
CA ALA A 21 -12.96 13.40 -8.97
C ALA A 21 -11.49 13.42 -8.51
N MET A 22 -10.75 12.34 -8.76
CA MET A 22 -9.32 12.25 -8.44
C MET A 22 -8.47 13.24 -9.24
N GLN A 23 -8.76 13.39 -10.54
CA GLN A 23 -8.10 14.39 -11.37
C GLN A 23 -8.30 15.80 -10.78
N THR A 24 -9.52 16.13 -10.38
CA THR A 24 -9.85 17.42 -9.75
C THR A 24 -9.12 17.60 -8.42
N ARG A 25 -9.13 16.58 -7.55
CA ARG A 25 -8.46 16.63 -6.22
C ARG A 25 -6.95 16.85 -6.36
N LEU A 26 -6.30 16.12 -7.28
CA LEU A 26 -4.86 16.21 -7.50
C LEU A 26 -4.47 17.50 -8.23
N ALA A 27 -5.27 17.97 -9.19
CA ALA A 27 -5.02 19.24 -9.88
C ALA A 27 -5.02 20.44 -8.92
N LYS A 28 -5.93 20.46 -7.91
CA LYS A 28 -5.94 21.48 -6.84
C LYS A 28 -4.64 21.52 -6.03
N LEU A 29 -3.89 20.42 -6.02
CA LEU A 29 -2.60 20.29 -5.34
C LEU A 29 -1.40 20.47 -6.28
N GLY A 30 -1.65 20.83 -7.55
CA GLY A 30 -0.61 20.96 -8.56
C GLY A 30 0.01 19.62 -9.01
N ILE A 31 -0.68 18.49 -8.77
CA ILE A 31 -0.18 17.16 -9.11
C ILE A 31 -0.87 16.66 -10.38
N THR A 32 -0.06 16.26 -11.37
CA THR A 32 -0.54 15.55 -12.55
C THR A 32 -0.34 14.04 -12.36
N PRO A 33 -1.40 13.26 -12.10
CA PRO A 33 -1.26 11.81 -11.95
C PRO A 33 -1.08 11.09 -13.29
N THR A 34 -0.48 9.91 -13.21
CA THR A 34 -0.61 8.88 -14.25
C THR A 34 -1.70 7.90 -13.85
N PHE A 35 -2.81 7.87 -14.60
CA PHE A 35 -3.83 6.86 -14.37
C PHE A 35 -3.37 5.50 -14.88
N PHE A 36 -3.32 4.52 -13.98
CA PHE A 36 -3.02 3.13 -14.29
C PHE A 36 -4.35 2.39 -14.52
N LYS A 37 -4.49 1.78 -15.70
CA LYS A 37 -5.66 0.98 -16.05
C LYS A 37 -5.75 -0.23 -15.13
N ALA A 38 -6.71 -0.20 -14.21
CA ALA A 38 -6.94 -1.31 -13.30
C ALA A 38 -7.45 -2.55 -14.05
N VAL A 39 -7.07 -3.72 -13.54
CA VAL A 39 -7.54 -5.02 -14.03
C VAL A 39 -8.84 -5.37 -13.32
N ASP A 40 -9.94 -5.48 -14.08
CA ASP A 40 -11.20 -6.02 -13.54
C ASP A 40 -11.22 -7.54 -13.64
N GLY A 41 -10.72 -8.22 -12.60
CA GLY A 41 -10.67 -9.68 -12.61
C GLY A 41 -12.04 -10.37 -12.75
N ARG A 42 -13.14 -9.66 -12.47
CA ARG A 42 -14.52 -10.17 -12.64
C ARG A 42 -14.92 -10.32 -14.11
N LEU A 43 -14.24 -9.62 -15.01
CA LEU A 43 -14.49 -9.67 -16.46
C LEU A 43 -13.59 -10.70 -17.17
N MET A 44 -12.67 -11.33 -16.45
CA MET A 44 -11.78 -12.35 -17.02
C MET A 44 -12.51 -13.70 -17.14
N SER A 45 -12.21 -14.46 -18.20
CA SER A 45 -12.66 -15.86 -18.25
C SER A 45 -12.00 -16.66 -17.11
N PRO A 46 -12.60 -17.78 -16.69
CA PRO A 46 -12.00 -18.66 -15.68
C PRO A 46 -10.56 -19.08 -16.03
N GLU A 47 -10.30 -19.44 -17.28
CA GLU A 47 -9.00 -19.90 -17.77
C GLU A 47 -7.95 -18.78 -17.70
N ALA A 48 -8.31 -17.57 -18.15
CA ALA A 48 -7.44 -16.40 -18.07
C ALA A 48 -7.14 -16.04 -16.61
N LEU A 49 -8.15 -16.05 -15.74
CA LEU A 49 -7.98 -15.76 -14.32
C LEU A 49 -7.03 -16.77 -13.65
N GLU A 50 -7.20 -18.07 -13.92
CA GLU A 50 -6.33 -19.11 -13.37
C GLU A 50 -4.88 -19.01 -13.85
N SER A 51 -4.64 -18.57 -15.09
CA SER A 51 -3.29 -18.37 -15.62
C SER A 51 -2.44 -17.36 -14.82
N HIS A 52 -3.09 -16.47 -14.07
CA HIS A 52 -2.43 -15.44 -13.27
C HIS A 52 -2.29 -15.77 -11.79
N VAL A 53 -2.79 -16.93 -11.33
CA VAL A 53 -2.94 -17.20 -9.90
C VAL A 53 -2.25 -18.50 -9.50
N ASN A 54 -1.45 -18.46 -8.45
CA ASN A 54 -0.96 -19.66 -7.79
C ASN A 54 -1.94 -20.07 -6.68
N ARG A 55 -2.98 -20.84 -7.04
CA ARG A 55 -4.04 -21.28 -6.12
C ARG A 55 -3.53 -22.11 -4.95
N ILE A 56 -2.55 -22.97 -5.19
CA ILE A 56 -1.97 -23.85 -4.15
C ILE A 56 -1.32 -22.97 -3.07
N ARG A 57 -0.45 -22.05 -3.47
CA ARG A 57 0.21 -21.13 -2.54
C ARG A 57 -0.80 -20.19 -1.89
N ALA A 58 -1.79 -19.68 -2.64
CA ALA A 58 -2.84 -18.85 -2.09
C ALA A 58 -3.57 -19.56 -0.95
N GLN A 59 -4.01 -20.80 -1.16
CA GLN A 59 -4.69 -21.59 -0.14
C GLN A 59 -3.83 -21.82 1.11
N GLN A 60 -2.51 -21.93 0.98
CA GLN A 60 -1.59 -22.12 2.11
C GLN A 60 -1.30 -20.82 2.88
N GLU A 61 -1.15 -19.71 2.17
CA GLU A 61 -0.60 -18.47 2.73
C GLU A 61 -1.64 -17.36 3.00
N TYR A 62 -2.81 -17.42 2.36
CA TYR A 62 -3.86 -16.42 2.48
C TYR A 62 -5.25 -17.04 2.63
N GLY A 63 -5.60 -17.94 1.71
CA GLY A 63 -6.93 -18.52 1.52
C GLY A 63 -7.40 -18.36 0.07
N SER A 64 -8.67 -18.61 -0.15
CA SER A 64 -9.27 -18.44 -1.48
C SER A 64 -9.33 -16.97 -1.86
N LEU A 65 -8.78 -16.64 -3.04
CA LEU A 65 -8.84 -15.30 -3.62
C LEU A 65 -10.06 -15.15 -4.52
N SER A 66 -10.80 -14.05 -4.35
CA SER A 66 -11.87 -13.67 -5.29
C SER A 66 -11.28 -13.13 -6.61
N ALA A 67 -12.08 -13.15 -7.68
CA ALA A 67 -11.68 -12.57 -8.96
C ALA A 67 -11.34 -11.08 -8.84
N ALA A 68 -12.08 -10.34 -8.01
CA ALA A 68 -11.81 -8.94 -7.75
C ALA A 68 -10.49 -8.73 -6.98
N GLU A 69 -10.21 -9.55 -5.96
CA GLU A 69 -8.93 -9.53 -5.23
C GLU A 69 -7.73 -9.81 -6.16
N ILE A 70 -7.91 -10.72 -7.13
CA ILE A 70 -6.88 -11.02 -8.14
C ILE A 70 -6.66 -9.81 -9.05
N GLY A 71 -7.73 -9.20 -9.56
CA GLY A 71 -7.64 -8.00 -10.41
C GLY A 71 -6.97 -6.81 -9.71
N THR A 72 -7.35 -6.53 -8.45
CA THR A 72 -6.66 -5.53 -7.63
C THR A 72 -5.17 -5.86 -7.50
N SER A 73 -4.83 -7.10 -7.16
CA SER A 73 -3.43 -7.53 -6.99
C SER A 73 -2.61 -7.39 -8.28
N LEU A 74 -3.18 -7.77 -9.43
CA LEU A 74 -2.55 -7.60 -10.74
C LEU A 74 -2.31 -6.13 -11.07
N SER A 75 -3.23 -5.23 -10.69
CA SER A 75 -3.09 -3.79 -10.92
C SER A 75 -1.88 -3.21 -10.16
N HIS A 76 -1.72 -3.56 -8.88
CA HIS A 76 -0.55 -3.14 -8.09
C HIS A 76 0.76 -3.77 -8.60
N ILE A 77 0.75 -5.06 -8.94
CA ILE A 77 1.92 -5.75 -9.53
C ILE A 77 2.34 -5.07 -10.84
N GLY A 78 1.38 -4.69 -11.69
CA GLY A 78 1.65 -4.00 -12.95
C GLY A 78 2.34 -2.64 -12.75
N ILE A 79 1.99 -1.89 -11.70
CA ILE A 79 2.72 -0.67 -11.32
C ILE A 79 4.15 -1.01 -10.88
N TYR A 80 4.34 -2.04 -10.06
CA TYR A 80 5.69 -2.45 -9.64
C TYR A 80 6.57 -2.83 -10.84
N GLN A 81 6.03 -3.63 -11.77
CA GLN A 81 6.71 -3.98 -13.02
C GLN A 81 7.02 -2.74 -13.86
N LYS A 82 6.08 -1.77 -13.94
CA LYS A 82 6.32 -0.49 -14.62
C LYS A 82 7.46 0.28 -13.96
N MET A 83 7.55 0.32 -12.63
CA MET A 83 8.66 0.98 -11.94
C MET A 83 9.99 0.31 -12.28
N VAL A 84 10.05 -1.02 -12.22
CA VAL A 84 11.27 -1.80 -12.54
C VAL A 84 11.71 -1.57 -13.98
N ASN A 85 10.80 -1.71 -14.95
CA ASN A 85 11.11 -1.59 -16.37
C ASN A 85 11.59 -0.19 -16.76
N ASN A 86 11.12 0.85 -16.05
CA ASN A 86 11.49 2.24 -16.31
C ASN A 86 12.51 2.80 -15.31
N GLN A 87 13.05 1.96 -14.42
CA GLN A 87 14.01 2.35 -13.37
C GLN A 87 13.52 3.56 -12.54
N MET A 88 12.23 3.56 -12.20
CA MET A 88 11.62 4.64 -11.41
C MET A 88 12.05 4.51 -9.94
N PRO A 89 12.81 5.46 -9.38
CA PRO A 89 13.36 5.31 -8.02
C PRO A 89 12.25 5.27 -6.96
N TYR A 90 11.12 5.92 -7.23
CA TYR A 90 10.02 6.11 -6.31
C TYR A 90 8.69 6.13 -7.05
N ALA A 91 7.63 5.78 -6.33
CA ALA A 91 6.27 6.09 -6.73
C ALA A 91 5.36 6.31 -5.52
N VAL A 92 4.29 7.06 -5.74
CA VAL A 92 3.10 7.04 -4.88
C VAL A 92 1.99 6.35 -5.65
N VAL A 93 1.32 5.40 -5.00
CA VAL A 93 0.21 4.64 -5.57
C VAL A 93 -1.05 4.96 -4.77
N LEU A 94 -2.09 5.39 -5.47
CA LEU A 94 -3.42 5.70 -4.94
C LEU A 94 -4.48 4.86 -5.65
N GLU A 95 -5.55 4.50 -4.95
CA GLU A 95 -6.80 4.08 -5.58
C GLU A 95 -7.65 5.32 -5.97
N ASP A 96 -8.70 5.11 -6.75
CA ASP A 96 -9.51 6.19 -7.32
C ASP A 96 -10.58 6.78 -6.37
N ASP A 97 -10.72 6.21 -5.18
CA ASP A 97 -11.73 6.55 -4.19
C ASP A 97 -11.11 7.03 -2.87
N VAL A 98 -10.04 7.83 -2.97
CA VAL A 98 -9.39 8.46 -1.82
C VAL A 98 -9.50 9.98 -1.80
N CYS A 99 -9.42 10.53 -0.60
CA CYS A 99 -9.21 11.94 -0.30
C CYS A 99 -7.77 12.18 0.15
N LEU A 100 -7.29 13.41 -0.04
CA LEU A 100 -5.89 13.79 0.15
C LEU A 100 -5.79 15.01 1.07
N ASP A 101 -4.72 15.04 1.86
CA ASP A 101 -4.37 16.23 2.63
C ASP A 101 -4.05 17.42 1.74
N GLU A 102 -4.36 18.63 2.21
CA GLU A 102 -4.01 19.88 1.52
C GLU A 102 -2.50 20.04 1.27
N ASN A 103 -1.66 19.43 2.12
CA ASN A 103 -0.20 19.46 1.98
C ASN A 103 0.36 18.19 1.33
N PHE A 104 -0.47 17.35 0.69
CA PHE A 104 -0.04 16.08 0.12
C PHE A 104 1.11 16.25 -0.89
N ALA A 105 1.10 17.32 -1.70
CA ALA A 105 2.16 17.62 -2.66
C ALA A 105 3.55 17.78 -2.02
N THR A 106 3.64 18.28 -0.78
CA THR A 106 4.91 18.43 -0.06
C THR A 106 5.63 17.10 0.16
N TYR A 107 4.88 15.99 0.25
CA TYR A 107 5.46 14.65 0.43
C TYR A 107 5.98 14.07 -0.90
N LEU A 108 5.47 14.55 -2.03
CA LEU A 108 5.81 14.10 -3.38
C LEU A 108 6.92 14.93 -4.05
N ASP A 109 7.23 16.11 -3.52
CA ASP A 109 8.43 16.87 -3.90
C ASP A 109 9.64 15.94 -3.82
N SER A 110 10.52 15.89 -4.82
CA SER A 110 11.67 14.99 -4.82
C SER A 110 12.89 15.53 -4.07
N HIS A 111 12.91 16.82 -3.73
CA HIS A 111 14.10 17.49 -3.16
C HIS A 111 13.82 18.27 -1.87
N GLY A 112 12.55 18.57 -1.57
CA GLY A 112 12.18 19.26 -0.34
C GLY A 112 12.45 18.45 0.93
N PRO A 113 12.71 19.09 2.09
CA PRO A 113 12.94 18.40 3.37
C PRO A 113 11.72 17.62 3.90
N GLY A 114 10.52 17.93 3.37
CA GLY A 114 9.28 17.18 3.63
C GLY A 114 9.05 15.99 2.70
N SER A 115 9.89 15.82 1.69
CA SER A 115 9.82 14.76 0.68
C SER A 115 9.98 13.38 1.30
N LEU A 116 9.19 12.40 0.86
CA LEU A 116 9.47 11.00 1.19
C LEU A 116 10.80 10.51 0.58
N ALA A 117 11.17 10.98 -0.61
CA ALA A 117 12.44 10.62 -1.26
C ALA A 117 13.68 11.09 -0.49
N ALA A 118 13.59 12.21 0.24
CA ALA A 118 14.68 12.67 1.10
C ALA A 118 14.95 11.74 2.29
N HIS A 119 13.95 10.94 2.69
CA HIS A 119 14.03 10.09 3.88
C HIS A 119 14.15 8.61 3.55
N PHE A 120 13.93 8.16 2.31
CA PHE A 120 13.98 6.75 1.91
C PHE A 120 14.81 6.60 0.64
N ALA A 121 15.95 5.92 0.72
CA ALA A 121 16.80 5.67 -0.46
C ALA A 121 16.11 4.68 -1.43
N PRO A 122 16.30 4.80 -2.77
CA PRO A 122 15.69 3.89 -3.74
C PRO A 122 16.13 2.43 -3.56
N THR A 123 17.33 2.23 -3.01
CA THR A 123 17.94 0.92 -2.72
C THR A 123 17.43 0.28 -1.43
N GLN A 124 16.74 1.04 -0.57
CA GLN A 124 16.09 0.51 0.61
C GLN A 124 14.71 0.01 0.20
N ALA A 125 14.39 -1.29 0.39
CA ALA A 125 13.06 -1.82 0.12
C ALA A 125 12.03 -1.30 1.15
N ALA A 126 11.56 -0.06 0.98
CA ALA A 126 10.64 0.61 1.88
C ALA A 126 9.26 0.81 1.23
N MET A 127 8.23 0.62 2.04
CA MET A 127 6.86 1.02 1.75
C MET A 127 6.36 1.88 2.91
N VAL A 128 5.75 3.03 2.60
CA VAL A 128 5.20 3.95 3.59
C VAL A 128 3.69 4.05 3.40
N GLN A 129 2.93 3.54 4.37
CA GLN A 129 1.48 3.70 4.41
C GLN A 129 1.12 5.18 4.59
N LEU A 130 0.29 5.70 3.67
CA LEU A 130 -0.22 7.07 3.72
C LEU A 130 -1.62 7.16 4.32
N THR A 131 -2.36 6.05 4.33
CA THR A 131 -3.61 5.89 5.08
C THR A 131 -3.37 5.57 6.56
N HIS A 132 -4.42 5.65 7.37
CA HIS A 132 -4.32 5.45 8.81
C HIS A 132 -3.97 4.01 9.16
N ILE A 133 -2.97 3.84 10.03
CA ILE A 133 -2.74 2.59 10.77
C ILE A 133 -2.90 2.84 12.27
N THR A 134 -3.26 1.81 13.03
CA THR A 134 -3.56 1.98 14.46
C THR A 134 -2.33 2.34 15.29
N ARG A 135 -1.17 1.72 15.02
CA ARG A 135 0.04 1.88 15.85
C ARG A 135 1.33 1.92 15.03
N GLY A 136 2.32 2.62 15.58
CA GLY A 136 3.70 2.61 15.09
C GLY A 136 4.69 2.50 16.25
N LYS A 137 5.95 2.16 15.95
CA LYS A 137 7.01 2.14 16.96
C LYS A 137 7.28 3.55 17.49
N ARG A 138 7.62 3.66 18.77
CA ARG A 138 7.95 4.94 19.44
C ARG A 138 9.32 5.49 19.02
N PHE A 139 10.25 4.60 18.70
CA PHE A 139 11.65 4.92 18.41
C PHE A 139 11.99 4.70 16.94
N GLY A 140 13.04 5.36 16.46
CA GLY A 140 13.50 5.26 15.07
C GLY A 140 12.62 5.99 14.05
N ALA A 141 11.90 7.03 14.48
CA ALA A 141 11.08 7.85 13.60
C ALA A 141 11.95 8.75 12.70
N ARG A 142 11.56 8.92 11.44
CA ARG A 142 12.15 9.89 10.49
C ARG A 142 11.27 11.15 10.50
N THR A 143 11.82 12.29 10.91
CA THR A 143 11.08 13.55 10.95
C THR A 143 11.01 14.15 9.55
N LEU A 144 9.80 14.31 9.01
CA LEU A 144 9.57 14.77 7.64
C LEU A 144 9.53 16.31 7.56
N GLY A 145 10.57 16.96 8.09
CA GLY A 145 10.80 18.40 8.00
C GLY A 145 9.55 19.28 8.17
N GLN A 146 9.30 20.11 7.15
CA GLN A 146 8.24 21.15 7.11
C GLN A 146 6.81 20.62 7.29
N THR A 147 6.57 19.32 7.11
CA THR A 147 5.23 18.73 7.23
C THR A 147 4.74 18.60 8.68
N ARG A 148 5.61 18.78 9.67
CA ARG A 148 5.37 18.45 11.09
C ARG A 148 4.90 16.99 11.31
N ASN A 149 5.16 16.11 10.34
CA ASN A 149 4.83 14.70 10.37
C ASN A 149 6.10 13.85 10.58
N LYS A 150 5.91 12.58 10.92
CA LYS A 150 7.00 11.61 11.09
C LYS A 150 6.64 10.32 10.38
N ALA A 151 7.61 9.70 9.72
CA ALA A 151 7.51 8.31 9.31
C ALA A 151 8.01 7.42 10.44
N VAL A 152 7.20 6.45 10.86
CA VAL A 152 7.52 5.49 11.92
C VAL A 152 7.45 4.07 11.37
N ARG A 153 8.21 3.14 11.95
CA ARG A 153 8.04 1.72 11.65
C ARG A 153 6.62 1.30 12.04
N ALA A 154 5.90 0.68 11.12
CA ALA A 154 4.53 0.23 11.37
C ALA A 154 4.51 -0.86 12.46
N SER A 155 3.43 -0.92 13.22
CA SER A 155 3.24 -1.98 14.23
C SER A 155 1.78 -2.40 14.33
N GLY A 156 1.54 -3.71 14.36
CA GLY A 156 0.19 -4.26 14.27
C GLY A 156 -0.24 -4.44 12.81
N GLY A 157 -1.55 -4.57 12.58
CA GLY A 157 -2.11 -4.81 11.26
C GLY A 157 -1.97 -3.57 10.36
N VAL A 158 -1.31 -3.75 9.22
CA VAL A 158 -1.24 -2.78 8.12
C VAL A 158 -2.06 -3.38 6.97
N TRP A 159 -3.13 -2.69 6.62
CA TRP A 159 -4.09 -3.09 5.58
C TRP A 159 -4.38 -1.88 4.70
N LEU A 160 -5.14 -2.10 3.62
CA LEU A 160 -5.45 -1.15 2.56
C LEU A 160 -4.26 -0.85 1.64
N ALA A 161 -4.51 -0.93 0.34
CA ALA A 161 -3.58 -0.53 -0.70
C ALA A 161 -4.00 0.80 -1.37
N SER A 162 -4.99 1.49 -0.80
CA SER A 162 -5.59 2.71 -1.36
C SER A 162 -4.66 3.93 -1.38
N GLY A 163 -3.57 3.92 -0.60
CA GLY A 163 -2.60 5.01 -0.61
C GLY A 163 -1.28 4.67 0.09
N TYR A 164 -0.20 4.55 -0.69
CA TYR A 164 1.13 4.28 -0.17
C TYR A 164 2.25 4.84 -1.07
N PHE A 165 3.40 5.12 -0.47
CA PHE A 165 4.65 5.40 -1.16
C PHE A 165 5.51 4.14 -1.20
N ILE A 166 6.27 3.96 -2.28
CA ILE A 166 7.15 2.81 -2.46
C ILE A 166 8.44 3.18 -3.21
N THR A 167 9.55 2.58 -2.78
CA THR A 167 10.90 2.68 -3.40
C THR A 167 11.10 1.62 -4.49
N LEU A 168 12.03 1.85 -5.42
CA LEU A 168 12.39 0.89 -6.47
C LEU A 168 12.76 -0.50 -5.92
N ALA A 169 13.63 -0.59 -4.91
CA ALA A 169 14.03 -1.89 -4.34
C ALA A 169 12.84 -2.69 -3.73
N ALA A 170 11.83 -1.99 -3.22
CA ALA A 170 10.60 -2.63 -2.78
C ALA A 170 9.75 -3.10 -3.97
N ALA A 171 9.61 -2.27 -5.00
CA ALA A 171 8.90 -2.62 -6.22
C ALA A 171 9.53 -3.85 -6.92
N GLU A 172 10.85 -3.94 -6.99
CA GLU A 172 11.58 -5.10 -7.52
C GLU A 172 11.23 -6.38 -6.76
N LYS A 173 11.38 -6.37 -5.43
CA LYS A 173 11.05 -7.52 -4.59
C LYS A 173 9.58 -7.91 -4.74
N LEU A 174 8.65 -6.95 -4.73
CA LEU A 174 7.23 -7.23 -4.87
C LEU A 174 6.87 -7.75 -6.27
N ALA A 175 7.40 -7.15 -7.35
CA ALA A 175 7.16 -7.60 -8.72
C ALA A 175 7.63 -9.04 -8.94
N GLN A 176 8.79 -9.40 -8.39
CA GLN A 176 9.36 -10.74 -8.50
C GLN A 176 8.59 -11.79 -7.68
N HIS A 177 8.07 -11.42 -6.50
CA HIS A 177 7.56 -12.39 -5.53
C HIS A 177 6.04 -12.47 -5.45
N LEU A 178 5.29 -11.49 -5.98
CA LEU A 178 3.83 -11.46 -5.92
C LEU A 178 3.14 -12.03 -7.16
N TYR A 179 3.89 -12.33 -8.24
CA TYR A 179 3.37 -12.98 -9.44
C TYR A 179 3.94 -14.41 -9.61
N PRO A 180 3.13 -15.41 -10.01
CA PRO A 180 1.67 -15.40 -10.12
C PRO A 180 0.99 -15.07 -8.77
N VAL A 181 -0.18 -14.44 -8.81
CA VAL A 181 -0.89 -13.93 -7.63
C VAL A 181 -1.15 -15.05 -6.63
N TRP A 182 -0.70 -14.88 -5.39
CA TRP A 182 -0.94 -15.84 -4.30
C TRP A 182 -1.51 -15.17 -3.05
N THR A 183 -1.64 -13.85 -3.03
CA THR A 183 -2.26 -13.10 -1.92
C THR A 183 -2.75 -11.75 -2.41
N VAL A 184 -3.48 -11.03 -1.56
CA VAL A 184 -4.02 -9.70 -1.85
C VAL A 184 -2.95 -8.62 -1.81
N ALA A 185 -3.16 -7.55 -2.58
CA ALA A 185 -2.25 -6.39 -2.67
C ALA A 185 -1.92 -5.74 -1.32
N ASP A 186 -2.84 -5.82 -0.35
CA ASP A 186 -2.72 -5.16 0.95
C ASP A 186 -2.27 -6.09 2.09
N HIS A 187 -1.73 -7.27 1.78
CA HIS A 187 -1.20 -8.19 2.79
C HIS A 187 0.18 -7.75 3.32
N TRP A 188 0.33 -6.47 3.64
CA TRP A 188 1.59 -5.79 3.93
C TRP A 188 2.42 -6.48 5.00
N ASN A 189 1.79 -6.86 6.13
CA ASN A 189 2.49 -7.59 7.18
C ASN A 189 3.12 -8.90 6.67
N ARG A 190 2.45 -9.61 5.75
CA ARG A 190 2.99 -10.84 5.16
C ARG A 190 4.17 -10.56 4.24
N PHE A 191 4.17 -9.42 3.56
CA PHE A 191 5.30 -8.99 2.75
C PHE A 191 6.51 -8.65 3.62
N GLU A 192 6.29 -8.00 4.78
CA GLU A 192 7.35 -7.74 5.75
C GLU A 192 7.89 -9.02 6.39
N ASP A 193 7.03 -9.97 6.77
CA ASP A 193 7.44 -11.27 7.30
C ASP A 193 8.33 -12.08 6.32
N LYS A 194 8.23 -11.79 5.02
CA LYS A 194 9.03 -12.39 3.95
C LYS A 194 10.20 -11.52 3.50
N ASP A 195 10.51 -10.45 4.23
CA ASP A 195 11.57 -9.48 3.91
C ASP A 195 11.44 -8.86 2.51
N LEU A 196 10.20 -8.76 2.00
CA LEU A 196 9.94 -8.11 0.72
C LEU A 196 9.95 -6.58 0.86
N VAL A 197 9.46 -6.08 2.00
CA VAL A 197 9.41 -4.65 2.31
C VAL A 197 9.64 -4.41 3.80
N SER A 198 10.26 -3.28 4.09
CA SER A 198 10.22 -2.63 5.38
C SER A 198 8.98 -1.73 5.44
N LEU A 199 8.02 -2.04 6.33
CA LEU A 199 6.81 -1.22 6.51
C LEU A 199 7.03 0.00 7.40
N TRP A 200 6.71 1.14 6.82
CA TRP A 200 6.64 2.43 7.49
C TRP A 200 5.22 2.96 7.38
N ALA A 201 4.87 3.90 8.23
CA ALA A 201 3.63 4.65 8.14
C ALA A 201 3.84 6.06 8.63
N LEU A 202 3.01 6.97 8.16
CA LEU A 202 2.98 8.31 8.70
C LEU A 202 2.28 8.35 10.06
N GLN A 203 2.84 9.09 11.00
CA GLN A 203 2.24 9.30 12.32
C GLN A 203 0.86 9.98 12.21
N ARG A 204 0.68 10.82 11.19
CA ARG A 204 -0.60 11.38 10.77
C ARG A 204 -0.85 10.95 9.32
N ASN A 205 -1.95 10.27 9.04
CA ASN A 205 -2.31 9.92 7.67
C ASN A 205 -2.58 11.18 6.85
N ILE A 206 -2.25 11.10 5.56
CA ILE A 206 -2.48 12.17 4.57
C ILE A 206 -3.35 11.70 3.41
N VAL A 207 -3.77 10.43 3.47
CA VAL A 207 -4.75 9.81 2.59
C VAL A 207 -5.82 9.16 3.45
N TRP A 208 -7.07 9.20 3.02
CA TRP A 208 -8.18 8.48 3.63
C TRP A 208 -9.22 8.10 2.57
N GLU A 209 -10.03 7.10 2.87
CA GLU A 209 -11.11 6.67 1.98
C GLU A 209 -12.12 7.81 1.79
N ALA A 210 -12.46 8.09 0.54
CA ALA A 210 -13.51 9.03 0.19
C ALA A 210 -14.89 8.39 0.39
N GLN A 211 -15.96 9.18 0.29
CA GLN A 211 -17.32 8.65 0.46
C GLN A 211 -17.64 7.59 -0.60
N GLU A 212 -17.06 7.73 -1.79
CA GLU A 212 -17.20 6.82 -2.92
C GLU A 212 -16.67 5.41 -2.63
N ALA A 213 -15.75 5.25 -1.68
CA ALA A 213 -15.19 3.96 -1.28
C ALA A 213 -16.22 3.05 -0.59
N GLN A 214 -17.29 3.63 -0.03
CA GLN A 214 -18.38 2.85 0.60
C GLN A 214 -19.10 1.93 -0.39
N ASN A 215 -19.06 2.25 -1.69
CA ASN A 215 -19.62 1.44 -2.76
C ASN A 215 -18.63 0.39 -3.31
N SER A 216 -17.50 0.17 -2.64
CA SER A 216 -16.49 -0.80 -3.09
C SER A 216 -17.04 -2.23 -2.99
N ASN A 217 -17.18 -2.86 -4.15
CA ASN A 217 -17.77 -4.19 -4.32
C ASN A 217 -16.87 -5.36 -3.87
N LEU A 218 -15.80 -5.10 -3.12
CA LEU A 218 -14.87 -6.12 -2.65
C LEU A 218 -15.38 -6.89 -1.43
N SER A 219 -16.07 -6.21 -0.50
CA SER A 219 -16.49 -6.77 0.78
C SER A 219 -17.47 -7.95 0.70
N PRO A 220 -18.46 -8.00 -0.23
CA PRO A 220 -19.47 -9.08 -0.24
C PRO A 220 -18.90 -10.42 -0.74
N THR A 221 -17.83 -10.38 -1.53
CA THR A 221 -17.24 -11.56 -2.19
C THR A 221 -16.06 -12.14 -1.44
N ARG A 222 -15.70 -11.57 -0.29
CA ARG A 222 -14.50 -11.95 0.47
C ARG A 222 -14.70 -13.28 1.18
N LYS A 223 -13.87 -14.26 0.83
CA LYS A 223 -13.85 -15.57 1.49
C LYS A 223 -12.98 -15.52 2.76
N PRO A 224 -13.28 -16.37 3.77
CA PRO A 224 -12.50 -16.41 5.01
C PRO A 224 -11.05 -16.79 4.74
N ARG A 225 -10.14 -16.06 5.39
CA ARG A 225 -8.70 -16.29 5.31
C ARG A 225 -8.28 -17.54 6.08
N VAL A 226 -7.27 -18.24 5.59
CA VAL A 226 -6.64 -19.34 6.30
C VAL A 226 -5.87 -18.77 7.49
N LYS A 227 -6.22 -19.24 8.69
CA LYS A 227 -5.49 -18.87 9.91
C LYS A 227 -4.22 -19.73 9.98
N PRO A 228 -3.02 -19.13 10.11
CA PRO A 228 -1.81 -19.91 10.26
C PRO A 228 -1.90 -20.78 11.52
N LYS A 229 -1.35 -22.00 11.47
CA LYS A 229 -1.28 -22.90 12.62
C LYS A 229 -0.49 -22.20 13.74
N LYS A 230 -1.13 -22.05 14.91
CA LYS A 230 -0.51 -21.41 16.09
C LYS A 230 0.50 -22.36 16.73
N THR A 231 1.78 -22.19 16.42
CA THR A 231 2.89 -22.88 17.11
C THR A 231 3.16 -22.27 18.48
N LEU A 232 3.85 -23.00 19.37
CA LEU A 232 4.26 -22.48 20.68
C LEU A 232 5.05 -21.16 20.53
N LYS A 233 6.00 -21.12 19.58
CA LYS A 233 6.76 -19.91 19.24
C LYS A 233 5.85 -18.73 18.88
N THR A 234 4.83 -18.93 18.03
CA THR A 234 3.91 -17.84 17.66
C THR A 234 3.06 -17.37 18.85
N ARG A 235 2.69 -18.27 19.76
CA ARG A 235 1.96 -17.91 20.98
C ARG A 235 2.84 -17.10 21.94
N LEU A 236 4.08 -17.52 22.16
CA LEU A 236 5.06 -16.80 22.97
C LEU A 236 5.38 -15.43 22.38
N ASN A 237 5.64 -15.34 21.08
CA ASN A 237 5.87 -14.07 20.39
C ASN A 237 4.67 -13.12 20.53
N ARG A 238 3.44 -13.66 20.40
CA ARG A 238 2.23 -12.87 20.59
C ARG A 238 2.11 -12.37 22.04
N LEU A 239 2.39 -13.23 23.02
CA LEU A 239 2.33 -12.87 24.43
C LEU A 239 3.37 -11.79 24.76
N PHE A 240 4.62 -11.97 24.32
CA PHE A 240 5.66 -10.96 24.44
C PHE A 240 5.29 -9.65 23.75
N TYR A 241 4.71 -9.73 22.54
CA TYR A 241 4.23 -8.54 21.86
C TYR A 241 3.15 -7.81 22.66
N GLU A 242 2.16 -8.52 23.19
CA GLU A 242 1.06 -7.91 23.95
C GLU A 242 1.49 -7.37 25.31
N LEU A 243 2.40 -8.05 26.03
CA LEU A 243 2.85 -7.67 27.36
C LEU A 243 4.02 -6.67 27.35
N VAL A 244 4.87 -6.71 26.32
CA VAL A 244 6.12 -5.93 26.28
C VAL A 244 6.14 -4.96 25.11
N THR A 245 6.15 -5.47 23.86
CA THR A 245 6.34 -4.62 22.67
C THR A 245 5.25 -3.55 22.54
N LYS A 246 3.99 -3.95 22.61
CA LYS A 246 2.83 -3.09 22.39
C LYS A 246 2.71 -1.98 23.45
N PRO A 247 2.76 -2.24 24.77
CA PRO A 247 2.63 -1.18 25.76
C PRO A 247 3.84 -0.25 25.81
N PHE A 248 5.07 -0.79 25.75
CA PHE A 248 6.27 -0.01 26.02
C PHE A 248 6.93 0.57 24.77
N PHE A 249 6.84 -0.11 23.61
CA PHE A 249 7.61 0.24 22.40
C PHE A 249 6.77 0.76 21.25
N THR A 250 5.43 0.76 21.37
CA THR A 250 4.53 1.29 20.34
C THR A 250 3.64 2.40 20.87
N GLN A 251 3.13 3.23 19.96
CA GLN A 251 2.19 4.30 20.26
C GLN A 251 1.00 4.22 19.30
N LYS A 252 -0.18 4.67 19.76
CA LYS A 252 -1.33 4.85 18.88
C LYS A 252 -1.07 6.04 17.95
N LEU A 253 -1.36 5.87 16.66
CA LEU A 253 -1.26 6.96 15.69
C LEU A 253 -2.61 7.66 15.57
N LYS A 254 -2.58 9.00 15.44
CA LYS A 254 -3.80 9.80 15.36
C LYS A 254 -4.41 9.62 13.97
N ARG A 255 -5.71 9.33 13.93
CA ARG A 255 -6.49 9.30 12.69
C ARG A 255 -6.88 10.74 12.34
N ARG A 256 -6.57 11.14 11.10
CA ARG A 256 -7.17 12.29 10.46
C ARG A 256 -8.37 11.79 9.66
N THR A 257 -9.53 12.37 9.92
CA THR A 257 -10.80 12.14 9.24
C THR A 257 -11.07 13.24 8.25
#